data_AF-A0AAD6K8P7-F1
#
_entry.id   AF-A0AAD6K8P7-F1
#
_cell.length_a   1.000
_cell.length_b   1.000
_cell.length_c   1.000
_cell.angle_alpha   90.00
_cell.angle_beta   90.00
_cell.angle_gamma   90.00
#
_symmetry.space_group_name_H-M   'P 1'
#
loop_
_entity.id
_entity.type
_entity.pdbx_description
1 polymer ?
#
loop_
_entity_poly.entity_id
_entity_poly.type
_entity_poly.pdbx_seq_one_letter_code
_entity_poly.pdbx_strand_id
1 'polypeptide(L)'
;MFLKLLEAVLKTGNRMNVGTNRGDAHAFKLDTLLKLVDIKGTDGKTTLLHFVVQEIIRLEGSCLFWFGWRAYECEESCCNGFGCDVLSSEVAKLASGITKITEVLKLNEEIALKESRWGFSESMNGFMKKAEKEIVMLQAQEKAALSLVKEITEYFHGNSAKEEARPFRIFMVVRDFLSILDHVCKEVGKINERTICFESNTSTSFSRSRWKASL
;
A
#
# COMPACT_ATOMS: atom_id res chain seq x y z
N MET A 1 1.60 -13.61 -3.74
CA MET A 1 2.26 -13.11 -4.97
C MET A 1 3.14 -11.90 -4.70
N PHE A 2 2.70 -10.87 -3.95
CA PHE A 2 3.52 -9.66 -3.72
C PHE A 2 4.92 -9.94 -3.12
N LEU A 3 5.03 -10.73 -2.04
CA LEU A 3 6.34 -11.09 -1.47
C LEU A 3 7.24 -11.88 -2.44
N LYS A 4 6.66 -12.75 -3.28
CA LYS A 4 7.39 -13.50 -4.31
C LYS A 4 7.94 -12.59 -5.39
N LEU A 5 7.18 -11.56 -5.77
CA LEU A 5 7.64 -10.52 -6.68
C LEU A 5 8.80 -9.73 -6.07
N LEU A 6 8.71 -9.34 -4.79
CA LEU A 6 9.82 -8.68 -4.11
C LEU A 6 11.07 -9.56 -4.08
N GLU A 7 10.91 -10.86 -3.83
CA GLU A 7 12.00 -11.85 -3.88
C GLU A 7 12.61 -11.95 -5.29
N ALA A 8 11.79 -11.98 -6.34
CA ALA A 8 12.26 -12.02 -7.73
C ALA A 8 13.03 -10.75 -8.10
N VAL A 9 12.54 -9.58 -7.67
CA VAL A 9 13.23 -8.29 -7.83
C VAL A 9 14.59 -8.32 -7.11
N LEU A 10 14.64 -8.79 -5.86
CA LEU A 10 15.88 -8.88 -5.09
C LEU A 10 16.90 -9.82 -5.75
N LYS A 11 16.48 -11.03 -6.14
CA LYS A 11 17.35 -12.00 -6.82
C LYS A 11 17.88 -11.45 -8.14
N THR A 12 17.03 -10.80 -8.93
CA THR A 12 17.41 -10.17 -10.19
C THR A 12 18.40 -9.02 -9.95
N GLY A 13 18.11 -8.17 -8.96
CA GLY A 13 18.97 -7.08 -8.53
C GLY A 13 20.36 -7.53 -8.11
N ASN A 14 20.43 -8.56 -7.25
CA ASN A 14 21.70 -9.15 -6.80
C ASN A 14 22.50 -9.75 -7.95
N ARG A 15 21.84 -10.49 -8.86
CA ARG A 15 22.48 -11.06 -10.06
C ARG A 15 23.05 -9.98 -10.98
N MET A 16 22.41 -8.82 -11.06
CA MET A 16 22.84 -7.70 -11.89
C MET A 16 23.96 -6.88 -11.25
N ASN A 17 24.01 -6.83 -9.91
CA ASN A 17 24.98 -6.06 -9.12
C ASN A 17 26.15 -6.90 -8.57
N VAL A 18 26.38 -8.10 -9.10
CA VAL A 18 27.55 -8.92 -8.73
C VAL A 18 28.83 -8.10 -8.89
N GLY A 19 29.62 -8.00 -7.82
CA GLY A 19 30.88 -7.27 -7.79
C GLY A 19 30.76 -5.75 -7.60
N THR A 20 29.59 -5.23 -7.24
CA THR A 20 29.42 -3.85 -6.76
C THR A 20 29.04 -3.85 -5.27
N ASN A 21 29.09 -2.68 -4.62
CA ASN A 21 28.63 -2.49 -3.24
C ASN A 21 27.10 -2.62 -3.06
N ARG A 22 26.37 -2.90 -4.15
CA ARG A 22 24.93 -3.07 -4.23
C ARG A 22 24.53 -4.53 -4.52
N GLY A 23 25.52 -5.40 -4.71
CA GLY A 23 25.30 -6.85 -4.80
C GLY A 23 25.17 -7.48 -3.41
N ASP A 24 24.66 -8.71 -3.37
CA ASP A 24 24.45 -9.47 -2.12
C ASP A 24 23.56 -8.77 -1.09
N ALA A 25 22.63 -7.94 -1.57
CA ALA A 25 21.63 -7.33 -0.74
C ALA A 25 20.70 -8.39 -0.16
N HIS A 26 20.33 -8.23 1.10
CA HIS A 26 19.38 -9.12 1.78
C HIS A 26 17.95 -8.54 1.79
N ALA A 27 17.83 -7.22 1.58
CA ALA A 27 16.57 -6.49 1.50
C ALA A 27 16.75 -5.19 0.72
N PHE A 28 15.64 -4.57 0.34
CA PHE A 28 15.61 -3.24 -0.28
C PHE A 28 14.39 -2.46 0.21
N LYS A 29 14.48 -1.12 0.23
CA LYS A 29 13.35 -0.26 0.59
C LYS A 29 12.29 -0.26 -0.51
N LEU A 30 11.02 -0.22 -0.13
CA LEU A 30 9.91 -0.31 -1.09
C LEU A 30 9.91 0.81 -2.14
N ASP A 31 10.36 2.03 -1.80
CA ASP A 31 10.54 3.13 -2.78
C ASP A 31 11.42 2.78 -3.98
N THR A 32 12.29 1.78 -3.82
CA THR A 32 13.16 1.31 -4.90
C THR A 32 12.35 0.71 -6.05
N LEU A 33 11.16 0.16 -5.78
CA LEU A 33 10.27 -0.41 -6.79
C LEU A 33 9.86 0.61 -7.86
N LEU A 34 9.57 1.85 -7.43
CA LEU A 34 9.19 2.92 -8.36
C LEU A 34 10.35 3.34 -9.27
N LYS A 35 11.60 3.15 -8.83
CA LYS A 35 12.79 3.45 -9.65
C LYS A 35 13.06 2.40 -10.73
N LEU A 36 12.52 1.19 -10.60
CA LEU A 36 12.70 0.11 -11.58
C LEU A 36 12.05 0.43 -12.93
N VAL A 37 11.05 1.32 -12.90
CA VAL A 37 10.24 1.72 -14.04
C VAL A 37 11.05 2.54 -15.05
N ASP A 38 11.98 3.35 -14.53
CA ASP A 38 12.81 4.23 -15.36
C ASP A 38 14.00 3.50 -16.01
N ILE A 39 14.29 2.27 -15.59
CA ILE A 39 15.46 1.54 -16.05
C ILE A 39 15.10 0.74 -17.32
N LYS A 40 15.43 1.33 -18.47
CA LYS A 40 15.15 0.78 -19.80
C LYS A 40 16.35 0.05 -20.40
N GLY A 41 16.04 -0.99 -21.18
CA GLY A 41 16.97 -1.74 -22.00
C GLY A 41 17.59 -0.90 -23.12
N THR A 42 18.52 -1.50 -23.85
CA THR A 42 19.19 -0.85 -25.00
C THR A 42 18.24 -0.51 -26.14
N ASP A 43 17.07 -1.16 -26.18
CA ASP A 43 16.00 -0.87 -27.12
C ASP A 43 15.17 0.38 -26.76
N GLY A 44 15.38 0.95 -25.57
CA GLY A 44 14.63 2.09 -25.04
C GLY A 44 13.14 1.79 -24.81
N LYS A 45 12.71 0.53 -24.94
CA LYS A 45 11.30 0.09 -24.91
C LYS A 45 11.05 -0.84 -23.73
N THR A 46 11.89 -1.85 -23.54
CA THR A 46 11.70 -2.85 -22.49
C THR A 46 12.31 -2.37 -21.18
N THR A 47 11.54 -2.37 -20.09
CA THR A 47 12.03 -2.02 -18.75
C THR A 47 12.55 -3.26 -18.01
N LEU A 48 13.31 -3.08 -16.94
CA LEU A 48 13.71 -4.19 -16.06
C LEU A 48 12.50 -4.98 -15.53
N LEU A 49 11.37 -4.30 -15.33
CA LEU A 49 10.14 -4.94 -14.86
C LEU A 49 9.58 -5.95 -15.87
N HIS A 50 9.72 -5.70 -17.18
CA HIS A 50 9.34 -6.66 -18.20
C HIS A 50 10.14 -7.97 -18.08
N PHE A 51 11.44 -7.86 -17.81
CA PHE A 51 12.29 -9.03 -17.60
C PHE A 51 11.92 -9.78 -16.32
N VAL A 52 11.66 -9.06 -15.22
CA VAL A 52 11.22 -9.68 -13.96
C VAL A 52 9.90 -10.44 -14.16
N VAL A 53 8.93 -9.86 -14.86
CA VAL A 53 7.66 -10.52 -15.19
C VAL A 53 7.89 -11.78 -16.06
N GLN A 54 8.70 -11.68 -17.10
CA GLN A 54 9.05 -12.84 -17.94
C GLN A 54 9.74 -13.95 -17.15
N GLU A 55 10.65 -13.59 -16.24
CA GLU A 55 11.36 -14.56 -15.41
C GLU A 55 10.42 -15.24 -14.40
N ILE A 56 9.48 -14.51 -13.81
CA ILE A 56 8.43 -15.10 -12.94
C ILE A 56 7.56 -16.06 -13.74
N ILE A 57 7.11 -15.67 -14.94
CA ILE A 57 6.33 -16.53 -15.84
C ILE A 57 7.11 -17.80 -16.19
N ARG A 58 8.42 -17.68 -16.44
CA ARG A 58 9.30 -18.81 -16.75
C ARG A 58 9.47 -19.77 -15.57
N LEU A 59 9.54 -19.26 -14.34
CA LEU A 59 9.77 -20.05 -13.13
C LEU A 59 8.48 -20.66 -12.53
N GLU A 60 7.37 -19.93 -12.58
CA GLU A 60 6.10 -20.34 -11.97
C GLU A 60 5.10 -20.92 -12.98
N GLY A 61 5.35 -20.74 -14.28
CA GLY A 61 4.44 -21.13 -15.35
C GLY A 61 3.35 -20.08 -15.59
N SER A 62 3.06 -19.81 -16.87
CA SER A 62 2.14 -18.75 -17.29
C SER A 62 0.76 -18.84 -16.62
N CYS A 63 0.18 -20.03 -16.52
CA CYS A 63 -1.15 -20.19 -15.91
C CYS A 63 -1.18 -19.74 -14.44
N LEU A 64 -0.24 -20.18 -13.60
CA LEU A 64 -0.22 -19.83 -12.18
C LEU A 64 0.01 -18.33 -11.97
N PHE A 65 0.85 -17.72 -12.80
CA PHE A 65 1.08 -16.28 -12.77
C PHE A 65 -0.20 -15.49 -13.10
N TRP A 66 -0.89 -15.81 -14.19
CA TRP A 66 -2.11 -15.09 -14.60
C TRP A 66 -3.28 -15.31 -13.65
N PHE A 67 -3.46 -16.53 -13.12
CA PHE A 67 -4.47 -16.79 -12.09
C PHE A 67 -4.17 -16.06 -10.78
N GLY A 68 -2.90 -16.02 -10.36
CA GLY A 68 -2.47 -15.25 -9.20
C GLY A 68 -2.64 -13.74 -9.39
N TRP A 69 -2.27 -13.21 -10.56
CA TRP A 69 -2.38 -11.78 -10.87
C TRP A 69 -3.83 -11.29 -10.81
N ARG A 70 -4.75 -12.05 -11.40
CA ARG A 70 -6.18 -11.72 -11.44
C ARG A 70 -6.84 -11.71 -10.06
N ALA A 71 -6.31 -12.47 -9.09
CA ALA A 71 -6.76 -12.46 -7.70
C ALA A 71 -6.21 -11.25 -6.90
N TYR A 72 -5.12 -10.63 -7.35
CA TYR A 72 -4.50 -9.45 -6.73
C TYR A 72 -5.15 -8.12 -7.15
N GLU A 73 -5.95 -8.10 -8.22
CA GLU A 73 -6.66 -6.91 -8.73
C GLU A 73 -7.89 -6.53 -7.89
N CYS A 74 -8.13 -7.20 -6.75
CA CYS A 74 -9.27 -6.90 -5.87
C CYS A 74 -8.91 -5.83 -4.81
N GLU A 75 -9.75 -4.78 -4.78
CA GLU A 75 -9.80 -3.60 -3.89
C GLU A 75 -8.91 -2.38 -4.22
N GLU A 76 -9.15 -1.76 -5.39
CA GLU A 76 -8.73 -0.36 -5.69
C GLU A 76 -9.36 0.70 -4.75
N SER A 77 -10.38 0.34 -3.97
CA SER A 77 -11.23 1.30 -3.27
C SER A 77 -10.57 1.92 -2.01
N CYS A 78 -9.57 1.27 -1.41
CA CYS A 78 -8.99 1.75 -0.14
C CYS A 78 -7.93 2.86 -0.32
N CYS A 79 -7.21 2.89 -1.45
CA CYS A 79 -6.01 3.73 -1.61
C CYS A 79 -6.21 4.99 -2.47
N ASN A 80 -7.38 5.15 -3.09
CA ASN A 80 -7.65 6.24 -4.04
C ASN A 80 -8.41 7.44 -3.45
N GLY A 81 -8.93 7.36 -2.22
CA GLY A 81 -9.89 8.37 -1.73
C GLY A 81 -9.89 8.73 -0.25
N PHE A 82 -9.18 8.00 0.63
CA PHE A 82 -9.20 8.31 2.06
C PHE A 82 -7.84 8.83 2.52
N GLY A 83 -7.71 10.16 2.59
CA GLY A 83 -6.68 10.75 3.42
C GLY A 83 -6.94 10.34 4.86
N CYS A 84 -6.13 9.44 5.42
CA CYS A 84 -6.28 9.05 6.82
C CYS A 84 -6.12 10.25 7.77
N ASP A 85 -5.43 11.30 7.33
CA ASP A 85 -5.40 12.62 7.99
C ASP A 85 -6.80 13.25 8.12
N VAL A 86 -7.68 13.02 7.13
CA VAL A 86 -9.09 13.44 7.16
C VAL A 86 -9.87 12.57 8.15
N LEU A 87 -9.67 11.25 8.14
CA LEU A 87 -10.31 10.33 9.08
C LEU A 87 -9.96 10.67 10.54
N SER A 88 -8.69 10.90 10.84
CA SER A 88 -8.23 11.28 12.17
C SER A 88 -8.79 12.64 12.61
N SER A 89 -8.83 13.61 11.69
CA SER A 89 -9.49 14.90 11.90
C SER A 89 -10.99 14.76 12.20
N GLU A 90 -11.71 13.93 11.45
CA GLU A 90 -13.15 13.74 11.66
C GLU A 90 -13.46 12.99 12.97
N VAL A 91 -12.67 11.99 13.34
CA VAL A 91 -12.79 11.31 14.64
C VAL A 91 -12.51 12.30 15.79
N ALA A 92 -11.49 13.14 15.67
CA ALA A 92 -11.19 14.18 16.65
C ALA A 92 -12.32 15.23 16.79
N LYS A 93 -12.92 15.66 15.66
CA LYS A 93 -14.08 16.56 15.67
C LYS A 93 -15.29 15.93 16.33
N LEU A 94 -15.55 14.66 16.03
CA LEU A 94 -16.66 13.91 16.62
C LEU A 94 -16.48 13.76 18.14
N ALA A 95 -15.26 13.42 18.59
CA ALA A 95 -14.92 13.34 20.00
C ALA A 95 -15.11 14.69 20.73
N SER A 96 -14.63 15.78 20.13
CA SER A 96 -14.83 17.14 20.66
C SER A 96 -16.30 17.55 20.70
N GLY A 97 -17.08 17.18 19.68
CA GLY A 97 -18.52 17.42 19.61
C GLY A 97 -19.27 16.75 20.76
N ILE A 98 -18.95 15.49 21.07
CA ILE A 98 -19.54 14.77 22.20
C ILE A 98 -19.23 15.47 23.52
N THR A 99 -17.98 15.85 23.78
CA THR A 99 -17.62 16.54 25.03
C THR A 99 -18.47 17.79 25.25
N LYS A 100 -18.70 18.58 24.19
CA LYS A 100 -19.54 19.78 24.26
C LYS A 100 -21.01 19.46 24.56
N ILE A 101 -21.56 18.38 24.00
CA ILE A 101 -22.93 17.98 24.30
C ILE A 101 -23.05 17.52 25.76
N THR A 102 -22.05 16.80 26.28
CA THR A 102 -22.01 16.39 27.70
C THR A 102 -22.01 17.62 28.63
N GLU A 103 -21.27 18.68 28.28
CA GLU A 103 -21.25 19.93 29.05
C GLU A 103 -22.62 20.63 29.04
N VAL A 104 -23.29 20.71 27.89
CA VAL A 104 -24.63 21.30 27.78
C VAL A 104 -25.66 20.53 28.61
N LEU A 105 -25.57 19.19 28.66
CA LEU A 105 -26.48 18.38 29.47
C LEU A 105 -26.30 18.63 30.97
N LYS A 106 -25.06 18.76 31.45
CA LYS A 106 -24.76 19.10 32.85
C LYS A 106 -25.32 20.47 33.24
N LEU A 107 -25.13 21.49 32.38
CA LEU A 107 -25.67 22.83 32.61
C LEU A 107 -27.21 22.86 32.62
N ASN A 108 -27.84 21.96 31.86
CA ASN A 108 -29.29 21.85 31.80
C ASN A 108 -29.89 21.12 33.03
N GLU A 109 -29.12 20.26 33.70
CA GLU A 109 -29.49 19.61 34.97
C GLU A 109 -29.55 20.60 36.15
N GLU A 110 -28.70 21.63 36.17
CA GLU A 110 -28.69 22.66 37.24
C GLU A 110 -29.95 23.57 37.26
N ILE A 111 -30.81 23.48 36.24
CA ILE A 111 -32.03 24.31 36.07
C ILE A 111 -33.30 23.46 36.29
N ALA A 112 -33.28 22.40 37.11
CA ALA A 112 -34.38 21.43 37.21
C ALA A 112 -35.66 21.97 37.92
N LEU A 113 -36.56 22.58 37.14
CA LEU A 113 -38.00 22.67 37.43
C LEU A 113 -38.81 22.50 36.13
N LYS A 114 -39.47 21.34 35.95
CA LYS A 114 -40.66 20.99 35.13
C LYS A 114 -40.55 19.65 34.36
N GLU A 115 -41.59 18.83 34.50
CA GLU A 115 -41.82 17.50 33.89
C GLU A 115 -41.62 17.43 32.37
N SER A 116 -41.82 18.53 31.63
CA SER A 116 -41.68 18.54 30.17
C SER A 116 -40.23 18.40 29.66
N ARG A 117 -39.23 18.54 30.54
CA ARG A 117 -37.80 18.38 30.18
C ARG A 117 -37.24 16.98 30.46
N TRP A 118 -37.99 16.13 31.15
CA TRP A 118 -37.56 14.77 31.49
C TRP A 118 -37.36 13.90 30.24
N GLY A 119 -38.32 13.90 29.31
CA GLY A 119 -38.25 13.09 28.08
C GLY A 119 -37.11 13.50 27.14
N PHE A 120 -36.75 14.79 27.11
CA PHE A 120 -35.57 15.26 26.39
C PHE A 120 -34.27 14.80 27.08
N SER A 121 -34.19 14.95 28.41
CA SER A 121 -33.03 14.51 29.20
C SER A 121 -32.77 13.01 29.02
N GLU A 122 -33.81 12.18 29.15
CA GLU A 122 -33.74 10.73 28.97
C GLU A 122 -33.29 10.34 27.55
N SER A 123 -33.90 10.95 26.51
CA SER A 123 -33.52 10.70 25.12
C SER A 123 -32.06 11.09 24.85
N MET A 124 -31.63 12.25 25.34
CA MET A 124 -30.27 12.73 25.15
C MET A 124 -29.26 11.87 25.91
N ASN A 125 -29.57 11.41 27.11
CA ASN A 125 -28.68 10.53 27.87
C ASN A 125 -28.51 9.17 27.17
N GLY A 126 -29.60 8.63 26.57
CA GLY A 126 -29.55 7.43 25.73
C GLY A 126 -28.68 7.62 24.48
N PHE A 127 -28.83 8.75 23.78
CA PHE A 127 -27.98 9.12 22.64
C PHE A 127 -26.51 9.21 23.04
N MET A 128 -26.19 9.91 24.15
CA MET A 128 -24.82 10.11 24.60
C MET A 128 -24.14 8.80 24.98
N LYS A 129 -24.80 7.91 25.72
CA LYS A 129 -24.24 6.60 26.06
C LYS A 129 -23.89 5.77 24.82
N LYS A 130 -24.73 5.81 23.79
CA LYS A 130 -24.46 5.11 22.52
C LYS A 130 -23.31 5.75 21.77
N ALA A 131 -23.33 7.08 21.64
CA ALA A 131 -22.35 7.82 20.88
C ALA A 131 -20.95 7.74 21.53
N GLU A 132 -20.84 7.85 22.85
CA GLU A 132 -19.58 7.68 23.59
C GLU A 132 -18.98 6.29 23.35
N LYS A 133 -19.81 5.24 23.43
CA LYS A 133 -19.35 3.87 23.17
C LYS A 133 -18.84 3.70 21.73
N GLU A 134 -19.57 4.23 20.75
CA GLU A 134 -19.18 4.14 19.35
C GLU A 134 -17.87 4.89 19.07
N ILE A 135 -17.68 6.08 19.64
CA ILE A 135 -16.43 6.84 19.50
C ILE A 135 -15.24 6.08 20.10
N VAL A 136 -15.38 5.56 21.32
CA VAL A 136 -14.29 4.82 21.97
C VAL A 136 -13.88 3.61 21.13
N MET A 137 -14.85 2.92 20.53
CA MET A 137 -14.58 1.80 19.62
C MET A 137 -13.86 2.26 18.35
N LEU A 138 -14.28 3.36 17.74
CA LEU A 138 -13.64 3.94 16.55
C LEU A 138 -12.19 4.37 16.84
N GLN A 139 -11.96 5.03 17.97
CA GLN A 139 -10.61 5.44 18.39
C GLN A 139 -9.69 4.25 18.64
N ALA A 140 -10.23 3.17 19.23
CA ALA A 140 -9.47 1.93 19.42
C ALA A 140 -9.10 1.28 18.08
N GLN A 141 -10.02 1.25 17.11
CA GLN A 141 -9.77 0.74 15.76
C GLN A 141 -8.76 1.60 15.00
N GLU A 142 -8.87 2.93 15.07
CA GLU A 142 -7.92 3.87 14.48
C GLU A 142 -6.51 3.63 15.02
N LYS A 143 -6.37 3.55 16.36
CA LYS A 143 -5.08 3.30 16.99
C LYS A 143 -4.48 1.95 16.59
N ALA A 144 -5.30 0.90 16.52
CA ALA A 144 -4.86 -0.42 16.07
C ALA A 144 -4.40 -0.38 14.61
N ALA A 145 -5.15 0.28 13.73
CA ALA A 145 -4.76 0.45 12.32
C ALA A 145 -3.45 1.22 12.19
N LEU A 146 -3.29 2.34 12.90
CA LEU A 146 -2.05 3.13 12.88
C LEU A 146 -0.84 2.35 13.42
N SER A 147 -1.04 1.48 14.41
CA SER A 147 0.03 0.59 14.90
C SER A 147 0.47 -0.38 13.82
N LEU A 148 -0.47 -1.00 13.10
CA LEU A 148 -0.15 -1.89 11.98
C LEU A 148 0.58 -1.15 10.85
N VAL A 149 0.13 0.07 10.52
CA VAL A 149 0.82 0.90 9.52
C VAL A 149 2.26 1.19 9.95
N LYS A 150 2.48 1.50 11.23
CA LYS A 150 3.82 1.70 11.78
C LYS A 150 4.68 0.44 11.68
N GLU A 151 4.16 -0.71 12.09
CA GLU A 151 4.89 -2.00 12.01
C GLU A 151 5.29 -2.35 10.57
N ILE A 152 4.37 -2.19 9.61
CA ILE A 152 4.65 -2.45 8.19
C ILE A 152 5.67 -1.44 7.65
N THR A 153 5.56 -0.18 8.04
CA THR A 153 6.51 0.88 7.65
C THR A 153 7.91 0.58 8.20
N GLU A 154 8.03 0.22 9.48
CA GLU A 154 9.31 -0.16 10.08
C GLU A 154 9.93 -1.38 9.40
N TYR A 155 9.12 -2.37 9.02
CA TYR A 155 9.58 -3.56 8.32
C TYR A 155 10.20 -3.25 6.95
N PHE A 156 9.56 -2.41 6.13
CA PHE A 156 10.00 -2.14 4.75
C PHE A 156 10.91 -0.91 4.60
N HIS A 157 10.86 0.05 5.53
CA HIS A 157 11.59 1.32 5.44
C HIS A 157 12.61 1.53 6.56
N GLY A 158 12.53 0.73 7.63
CA GLY A 158 13.29 0.93 8.86
C GLY A 158 12.78 2.13 9.66
N ASN A 159 13.43 2.39 10.80
CA ASN A 159 13.01 3.43 11.72
C ASN A 159 13.61 4.81 11.34
N SER A 160 13.01 5.49 10.37
CA SER A 160 13.44 6.80 9.88
C SER A 160 12.38 7.87 10.16
N ALA A 161 12.76 8.94 10.85
CA ALA A 161 11.88 10.08 11.17
C ALA A 161 11.18 10.70 9.94
N LYS A 162 11.77 10.58 8.74
CA LYS A 162 11.14 11.04 7.49
C LYS A 162 9.93 10.20 7.05
N GLU A 163 9.90 8.92 7.41
CA GLU A 163 8.82 8.00 7.04
C GLU A 163 7.68 8.07 8.06
N GLU A 164 8.00 8.29 9.35
CA GLU A 164 7.01 8.59 10.39
C GLU A 164 6.16 9.84 10.05
N ALA A 165 6.72 10.81 9.33
CA ALA A 165 5.99 12.00 8.87
C ALA A 165 4.97 11.71 7.75
N ARG A 166 5.01 10.51 7.14
CA ARG A 166 4.13 10.10 6.04
C ARG A 166 3.77 8.61 6.15
N PRO A 167 3.10 8.17 7.22
CA PRO A 167 2.90 6.75 7.53
C PRO A 167 2.18 5.97 6.42
N PHE A 168 1.33 6.63 5.64
CA PHE A 168 0.58 6.01 4.54
C PHE A 168 1.33 5.95 3.21
N ARG A 169 2.56 6.49 3.14
CA ARG A 169 3.37 6.48 1.92
C ARG A 169 3.65 5.09 1.40
N ILE A 170 3.79 4.13 2.30
CA ILE A 170 3.99 2.72 1.93
C ILE A 170 2.86 2.20 1.03
N PHE A 171 1.61 2.56 1.31
CA PHE A 171 0.47 2.16 0.49
C PHE A 171 0.48 2.85 -0.88
N MET A 172 0.87 4.13 -0.95
CA MET A 172 1.02 4.84 -2.23
C MET A 172 2.08 4.17 -3.11
N VAL A 173 3.23 3.82 -2.52
CA VAL A 173 4.32 3.12 -3.24
C VAL A 173 3.86 1.77 -3.78
N VAL A 174 3.16 0.97 -2.96
CA VAL A 174 2.61 -0.34 -3.39
C VAL A 174 1.59 -0.14 -4.51
N ARG A 175 0.62 0.77 -4.33
CA ARG A 175 -0.41 1.06 -5.34
C ARG A 175 0.22 1.44 -6.66
N ASP A 176 1.07 2.46 -6.67
CA ASP A 176 1.67 3.00 -7.89
C ASP A 176 2.52 1.93 -8.60
N PHE A 177 3.29 1.14 -7.84
CA PHE A 177 4.07 0.05 -8.41
C PHE A 177 3.18 -1.06 -9.00
N LEU A 178 2.09 -1.45 -8.32
CA LEU A 178 1.16 -2.45 -8.82
C LEU A 178 0.44 -1.99 -10.10
N SER A 179 0.05 -0.71 -10.18
CA SER A 179 -0.51 -0.14 -11.41
C SER A 179 0.47 -0.22 -12.57
N ILE A 180 1.75 0.06 -12.32
CA ILE A 180 2.79 -0.04 -13.36
C ILE A 180 3.05 -1.50 -13.75
N LEU A 181 3.10 -2.39 -12.77
CA LEU A 181 3.25 -3.82 -13.01
C LEU A 181 2.09 -4.38 -13.82
N ASP A 182 0.87 -3.94 -13.57
CA ASP A 182 -0.31 -4.33 -14.35
C ASP A 182 -0.16 -3.96 -15.83
N HIS A 183 0.28 -2.73 -16.10
CA HIS A 183 0.59 -2.30 -17.46
C HIS A 183 1.65 -3.20 -18.13
N VAL A 184 2.75 -3.49 -17.43
CA VAL A 184 3.82 -4.35 -17.94
C VAL A 184 3.32 -5.78 -18.17
N CYS A 185 2.51 -6.34 -17.27
CA CYS A 185 1.87 -7.64 -17.46
C CYS A 185 1.01 -7.62 -18.74
N LYS A 186 0.17 -6.61 -18.94
CA LYS A 186 -0.65 -6.48 -20.16
C LYS A 186 0.20 -6.38 -21.42
N GLU A 187 1.36 -5.73 -21.38
CA GLU A 187 2.31 -5.68 -22.51
C GLU A 187 2.95 -7.05 -22.78
N VAL A 188 3.45 -7.74 -21.75
CA VAL A 188 4.06 -9.07 -21.86
C VAL A 188 3.05 -10.11 -22.35
N GLY A 189 1.80 -10.06 -21.89
CA GLY A 189 0.73 -10.94 -22.38
C GLY A 189 0.49 -10.80 -23.88
N LYS A 190 0.43 -9.56 -24.39
CA LYS A 190 0.29 -9.27 -25.83
C LYS A 190 1.50 -9.70 -26.65
N ILE A 191 2.70 -9.72 -26.07
CA ILE A 191 3.93 -10.21 -26.71
C ILE A 191 3.91 -11.74 -26.78
N ASN A 192 3.45 -12.40 -25.71
CA ASN A 192 3.38 -13.85 -25.66
C ASN A 192 2.35 -14.43 -26.64
N GLU A 193 1.22 -13.76 -26.85
CA GLU A 193 0.24 -14.11 -27.90
C GLU A 193 0.82 -14.03 -29.33
N ARG A 194 1.74 -13.09 -29.59
CA ARG A 194 2.43 -12.98 -30.90
C ARG A 194 3.57 -13.99 -31.07
N THR A 195 4.13 -14.48 -29.97
CA THR A 195 5.32 -15.36 -29.99
C THR A 195 4.96 -16.84 -30.16
N ILE A 196 3.68 -17.23 -30.00
CA ILE A 196 3.18 -18.58 -30.32
C ILE A 196 3.42 -18.95 -31.81
N CYS A 197 3.71 -17.99 -32.69
CA CYS A 197 4.09 -18.26 -34.08
C CYS A 197 5.60 -18.37 -34.35
N PHE A 198 6.49 -18.09 -33.39
CA PHE A 198 7.93 -18.17 -33.61
C PHE A 198 8.67 -18.66 -32.34
N GLU A 199 8.59 -19.96 -32.07
CA GLU A 199 9.67 -20.60 -31.33
C GLU A 199 10.84 -20.86 -32.30
N SER A 200 11.90 -20.09 -32.14
CA SER A 200 13.27 -20.61 -32.24
C SER A 200 14.27 -19.58 -31.72
N ASN A 201 14.95 -19.95 -30.63
CA ASN A 201 16.29 -19.52 -30.24
C ASN A 201 16.69 -18.06 -30.51
N THR A 202 16.49 -17.18 -29.52
CA THR A 202 17.46 -16.10 -29.31
C THR A 202 17.79 -15.98 -27.82
N SER A 203 18.99 -16.46 -27.47
CA SER A 203 19.67 -16.06 -26.25
C SER A 203 20.03 -14.57 -26.38
N THR A 204 19.18 -13.68 -25.92
CA THR A 204 19.51 -12.26 -25.80
C THR A 204 20.54 -12.10 -24.67
N SER A 205 21.81 -12.12 -25.06
CA SER A 205 22.92 -11.75 -24.17
C SER A 205 22.80 -10.27 -23.84
N PHE A 206 22.40 -9.98 -22.60
CA PHE A 206 22.18 -8.62 -22.15
C PHE A 206 23.46 -8.04 -21.55
N SER A 207 23.85 -6.86 -22.03
CA SER A 207 25.10 -6.19 -21.62
C SER A 207 25.01 -5.70 -20.16
N ARG A 208 25.77 -6.35 -19.27
CA ARG A 208 25.93 -6.02 -17.83
C ARG A 208 26.40 -4.58 -17.55
N SER A 209 26.96 -3.90 -18.54
CA SER A 209 27.76 -2.69 -18.38
C SER A 209 26.97 -1.45 -17.94
N ARG A 210 25.65 -1.38 -18.18
CA ARG A 210 24.83 -0.19 -17.88
C ARG A 210 24.03 -0.27 -16.57
N TRP A 211 23.97 -1.45 -15.93
CA TRP A 211 23.07 -1.71 -14.80
C TRP A 211 23.73 -1.58 -13.43
N LYS A 212 25.05 -1.34 -13.40
CA LYS A 212 25.86 -1.27 -12.18
C LYS A 212 25.59 -0.05 -11.28
N ALA A 213 24.62 0.82 -11.61
CA ALA A 213 24.49 2.13 -10.98
C ALA A 213 23.22 2.39 -10.14
N SER A 214 22.19 1.53 -10.15
CA SER A 214 20.85 2.02 -9.74
C SER A 214 20.03 1.24 -8.71
N LEU A 215 20.51 0.11 -8.15
CA LEU A 215 19.84 -0.52 -6.99
C LEU A 215 20.55 -0.22 -5.70
#